data_AF-A0A2V8GGA0-F1
#
_entry.id   AF-A0A2V8GGA0-F1
#
_cell.length_a   1.000
_cell.length_b   1.000
_cell.length_c   1.000
_cell.angle_alpha   90.00
_cell.angle_beta   90.00
_cell.angle_gamma   90.00
#
_symmetry.space_group_name_H-M   'P 1'
#
loop_
_entity.id
_entity.type
_entity.pdbx_description
1 polymer ?
#
loop_
_entity_poly.entity_id
_entity_poly.type
_entity_poly.pdbx_seq_one_letter_code
_entity_poly.pdbx_strand_id
1 'polypeptide(L)' 'MMARIRRAGPDGERLWRLRKLHSQIDATLVDRGDAGVEIAFFYNGERVYSRRWPAREPGVADAARTRADLERSGWTSHW' A
#
# COMPACT_ATOMS: atom_id res chain seq x y z
N MET A 1 -12.88 -18.67 19.16
CA MET A 1 -11.77 -18.54 18.18
C MET A 1 -11.99 -17.26 17.39
N MET A 2 -11.30 -16.18 17.74
CA MET A 2 -11.54 -14.83 17.20
C MET A 2 -10.99 -14.72 15.78
N ALA A 3 -11.87 -14.34 14.84
CA ALA A 3 -11.56 -14.21 13.42
C ALA A 3 -10.51 -13.11 13.19
N ARG A 4 -9.39 -13.50 12.58
CA ARG A 4 -8.25 -12.65 12.21
C ARG A 4 -8.76 -11.55 11.26
N ILE A 5 -8.57 -10.27 11.62
CA ILE A 5 -8.95 -9.12 10.78
C ILE A 5 -8.17 -9.20 9.46
N ARG A 6 -8.78 -9.79 8.43
CA ARG A 6 -8.32 -9.68 7.04
C ARG A 6 -9.01 -8.49 6.41
N ARG A 7 -8.33 -7.34 6.38
CA ARG A 7 -8.62 -6.32 5.37
C ARG A 7 -7.32 -5.90 4.73
N ALA A 8 -6.92 -6.61 3.69
CA ALA A 8 -6.11 -6.12 2.57
C ALA A 8 -7.07 -5.89 1.38
N GLY A 9 -6.72 -5.06 0.41
CA GLY A 9 -7.29 -5.27 -0.94
C GLY A 9 -6.91 -6.68 -1.43
N PRO A 10 -7.67 -7.29 -2.36
CA PRO A 10 -8.02 -8.72 -2.32
C PRO A 10 -6.90 -9.76 -2.13
N ASP A 11 -5.65 -9.55 -2.55
CA ASP A 11 -4.63 -10.63 -2.54
C ASP A 11 -3.19 -10.18 -2.21
N GLY A 12 -2.97 -9.01 -1.58
CA GLY A 12 -1.63 -8.45 -1.34
C GLY A 12 -1.25 -8.16 0.12
N GLU A 13 0.05 -8.17 0.44
CA GLU A 13 0.63 -7.68 1.69
C GLU A 13 0.38 -6.17 1.81
N ARG A 14 -0.25 -5.68 2.88
CA ARG A 14 -0.34 -4.22 3.12
C ARG A 14 0.99 -3.71 3.65
N LEU A 15 1.61 -2.78 2.93
CA LEU A 15 2.84 -2.10 3.36
C LEU A 15 2.54 -0.99 4.36
N TRP A 16 1.54 -0.16 4.09
CA TRP A 16 1.11 0.91 4.99
C TRP A 16 -0.32 1.38 4.68
N ARG A 17 -0.84 2.18 5.61
CA ARG A 17 -2.10 2.89 5.50
C ARG A 17 -1.91 4.30 6.06
N LEU A 18 -2.40 5.30 5.33
CA LEU A 18 -2.46 6.67 5.80
C LEU A 18 -3.92 7.18 5.80
N ARG A 19 -4.20 8.13 6.70
CA ARG A 19 -5.50 8.80 6.83
C ARG A 19 -5.34 10.31 6.73
N LYS A 20 -6.33 10.96 6.13
CA LYS A 20 -6.46 12.42 6.13
C LYS A 20 -7.95 12.76 6.06
N LEU A 21 -8.46 13.44 7.08
CA LEU A 21 -9.90 13.72 7.24
C LEU A 21 -10.71 12.42 7.14
N HIS A 22 -11.65 12.35 6.20
CA HIS A 22 -12.48 11.17 5.93
C HIS A 22 -11.90 10.22 4.88
N SER A 23 -10.67 10.50 4.40
CA SER A 23 -10.02 9.72 3.35
C SER A 23 -8.96 8.78 3.90
N GLN A 24 -8.76 7.68 3.17
CA GLN A 24 -7.71 6.70 3.39
C GLN A 24 -6.94 6.45 2.10
N ILE A 25 -5.66 6.22 2.24
CA ILE A 25 -4.85 5.62 1.18
C ILE A 25 -4.06 4.43 1.74
N ASP A 26 -4.19 3.29 1.08
CA ASP A 26 -3.44 2.07 1.39
C ASP A 26 -2.38 1.83 0.31
N ALA A 27 -1.21 1.34 0.70
CA ALA A 27 -0.27 0.71 -0.23
C ALA A 27 -0.20 -0.79 0.04
N THR A 28 -0.32 -1.59 -1.02
CA THR A 28 -0.20 -3.04 -0.97
C THR A 28 0.86 -3.53 -1.94
N LEU A 29 1.52 -4.62 -1.58
CA LEU A 29 2.43 -5.38 -2.40
C LEU A 29 1.77 -6.71 -2.78
N VAL A 30 1.78 -7.04 -4.06
CA VAL A 30 1.37 -8.35 -4.57
C VAL A 30 2.59 -9.02 -5.18
N ASP A 31 2.93 -10.22 -4.70
CA ASP A 31 3.98 -11.04 -5.31
C ASP A 31 3.47 -11.60 -6.65
N ARG A 32 4.28 -11.49 -7.70
CA ARG A 32 3.96 -11.96 -9.06
C ARG A 32 4.92 -13.07 -9.53
N GLY A 33 5.60 -13.73 -8.60
CA GLY A 33 6.58 -14.78 -8.89
C GLY A 33 7.74 -14.24 -9.73
N ASP A 34 8.05 -14.92 -10.83
CA ASP A 34 9.15 -14.55 -11.75
C ASP A 34 8.98 -13.17 -12.40
N ALA A 35 7.77 -12.61 -12.38
CA ALA A 35 7.51 -11.26 -12.87
C ALA A 35 7.81 -10.15 -11.83
N GLY A 36 8.33 -10.52 -10.65
CA GLY A 36 8.68 -9.61 -9.57
C GLY A 36 7.50 -9.29 -8.66
N VAL A 37 7.33 -8.02 -8.29
CA VAL A 37 6.25 -7.55 -7.41
C VAL A 37 5.45 -6.43 -8.03
N GLU A 38 4.20 -6.27 -7.60
CA GLU A 38 3.36 -5.14 -7.95
C GLU A 38 3.02 -4.34 -6.69
N ILE A 39 3.31 -3.05 -6.72
CA ILE A 39 2.87 -2.10 -5.69
C ILE A 39 1.59 -1.44 -6.20
N ALA A 40 0.53 -1.47 -5.40
CA ALA A 40 -0.74 -0.85 -5.72
C ALA A 40 -1.20 0.08 -4.60
N PHE A 41 -1.76 1.23 -4.98
CA PHE A 41 -2.29 2.23 -4.07
C PHE A 41 -3.80 2.31 -4.20
N PHE A 42 -4.48 2.30 -3.05
CA PHE A 42 -5.93 2.31 -2.98
C PHE A 42 -6.42 3.54 -2.23
N TYR A 43 -7.10 4.45 -2.91
CA TYR A 43 -7.77 5.58 -2.29
C TYR A 43 -9.20 5.18 -1.92
N ASN A 44 -9.55 5.23 -0.64
CA ASN A 44 -10.85 4.78 -0.12
C ASN A 44 -11.28 3.37 -0.59
N GLY A 45 -10.30 2.49 -0.81
CA GLY A 45 -10.53 1.11 -1.27
C GLY A 45 -10.54 0.93 -2.79
N GLU A 46 -10.48 2.01 -3.57
CA GLU A 46 -10.39 1.97 -5.02
C GLU A 46 -8.94 2.09 -5.49
N ARG A 47 -8.51 1.21 -6.39
CA ARG A 47 -7.14 1.22 -6.91
C ARG A 47 -6.94 2.44 -7.82
N VAL A 48 -6.10 3.37 -7.40
CA VAL A 48 -5.80 4.61 -8.14
C VAL A 48 -4.47 4.57 -8.88
N TYR A 49 -3.54 3.72 -8.44
CA TYR A 49 -2.23 3.56 -9.07
C TYR A 49 -1.69 2.17 -8.82
N SER A 50 -0.93 1.63 -9.78
CA SER A 50 -0.13 0.43 -9.58
C SER A 50 1.08 0.41 -10.48
N ARG A 51 2.19 -0.14 -9.98
CA ARG A 51 3.44 -0.28 -10.71
C ARG A 51 4.11 -1.61 -10.40
N ARG A 52 4.67 -2.22 -11.44
CA ARG A 52 5.49 -3.43 -11.31
C ARG A 52 6.95 -3.10 -11.11
N TRP A 53 7.61 -3.94 -10.32
CA TRP A 53 9.01 -3.85 -9.98
C TRP A 53 9.65 -5.24 -10.14
N PRO A 54 10.90 -5.31 -10.59
CA PRO A 54 11.59 -6.58 -10.78
C PRO A 54 11.85 -7.31 -9.45
N ALA A 55 11.86 -6.60 -8.32
CA ALA A 55 12.10 -7.16 -7.00
C ALA A 55 11.33 -6.39 -5.91
N ARG A 56 11.17 -7.02 -4.74
CA ARG A 56 10.49 -6.44 -3.57
C ARG A 56 11.14 -5.15 -3.09
N GLU A 57 12.46 -5.13 -2.98
CA GLU A 57 13.21 -4.00 -2.41
C GLU A 57 12.93 -2.66 -3.11
N PRO A 58 13.09 -2.52 -4.45
CA PRO A 58 12.82 -1.24 -5.11
C PRO A 58 11.34 -0.85 -5.06
N GLY A 59 10.41 -1.82 -5.06
CA GLY A 59 8.98 -1.54 -4.90
C GLY A 59 8.63 -1.01 -3.50
N VAL A 60 9.20 -1.61 -2.46
CA VAL A 60 9.00 -1.14 -1.08
C VAL A 60 9.65 0.22 -0.86
N ALA A 61 10.82 0.47 -1.45
CA ALA A 61 11.48 1.78 -1.39
C ALA A 61 10.64 2.88 -2.06
N ASP A 62 10.04 2.61 -3.22
CA ASP A 62 9.12 3.54 -3.88
C ASP A 62 7.87 3.81 -3.02
N ALA A 63 7.26 2.76 -2.48
CA ALA A 63 6.12 2.90 -1.58
C ALA A 63 6.47 3.71 -0.32
N ALA A 64 7.68 3.57 0.23
CA ALA A 64 8.15 4.34 1.37
C ALA A 64 8.39 5.82 1.02
N ARG A 65 8.90 6.13 -0.19
CA ARG A 65 9.02 7.51 -0.68
C ARG A 65 7.65 8.17 -0.83
N THR A 66 6.70 7.48 -1.47
CA THR A 66 5.31 7.98 -1.61
C THR A 66 4.67 8.21 -0.24
N ARG A 67 4.89 7.32 0.72
CA ARG A 67 4.43 7.51 2.11
C ARG A 67 4.97 8.82 2.69
N ALA A 68 6.28 9.05 2.59
CA ALA A 68 6.90 10.26 3.12
C ALA A 68 6.38 11.53 2.44
N ASP A 69 6.13 11.50 1.13
CA ASP A 69 5.55 12.61 0.39
C ASP A 69 4.12 12.92 0.87
N LEU A 70 3.30 11.88 1.07
CA LEU A 70 1.95 12.00 1.62
C LEU A 70 1.96 12.53 3.05
N GLU A 71 2.85 12.01 3.90
CA GLU A 71 3.02 12.49 5.27
C GLU A 71 3.37 13.99 5.30
N ARG A 72 4.29 14.45 4.43
CA ARG A 72 4.61 15.89 4.27
C ARG A 72 3.41 16.72 3.81
N SER A 73 2.48 16.14 3.06
CA SER A 73 1.23 16.80 2.66
C SER A 73 0.10 16.72 3.71
N GLY A 74 0.41 16.26 4.92
CA GLY A 74 -0.53 16.20 6.06
C GLY A 74 -1.36 14.93 6.14
N TRP A 75 -0.94 13.84 5.49
CA TRP A 75 -1.48 12.52 5.78
C TRP A 75 -0.81 11.94 7.03
N THR A 76 -1.53 11.13 7.79
CA THR A 76 -1.02 10.58 9.05
C THR A 76 -1.10 9.07 9.06
N SER A 77 -0.07 8.44 9.62
CA SER A 77 -0.12 7.03 9.96
C SER A 77 -0.98 6.87 11.21
N HIS A 78 -2.07 6.12 11.08
CA HIS A 78 -2.87 5.73 12.23
C HIS A 78 -2.44 4.33 12.62
N TRP A 79 -1.83 4.21 13.79
CA TRP A 79 -1.47 2.93 14.41
C TRP A 79 -2.73 2.25 14.95
#